data_AF-A0AAD8U9J4-F1
#
_entry.id   AF-A0AAD8U9J4-F1
#
_cell.length_a   1.000
_cell.length_b   1.000
_cell.length_c   1.000
_cell.angle_alpha   90.00
_cell.angle_beta   90.00
_cell.angle_gamma   90.00
#
_symmetry.space_group_name_H-M   'P 1'
#
loop_
_entity.id
_entity.type
_entity.pdbx_description
1 polymer ?
#
loop_
_entity_poly.entity_id
_entity_poly.type
_entity_poly.pdbx_seq_one_letter_code
_entity_poly.pdbx_strand_id
1 'polypeptide(L)'
;MGSIPSEIPREVDISIALTACDLPSVNQHMKNIANLTSAVAEGNATARLSMLQSARLLMHALETPRETMIKHCWAQPAAFTALTYAVDLGLFARLSQRQKSQDVSDLALTLGHDPALLGVSSPAGRY
;
A
#
# COMPACT_ATOMS: atom_id res chain seq x y z
N MET A 1 -6.03 -33.87 28.91
CA MET A 1 -6.58 -32.51 29.01
C MET A 1 -5.48 -31.63 29.58
N GLY A 2 -4.79 -30.85 28.74
CA GLY A 2 -3.70 -29.98 29.19
C GLY A 2 -4.26 -28.71 29.82
N SER A 3 -3.89 -28.44 31.06
CA SER A 3 -4.30 -27.24 31.79
C SER A 3 -3.71 -25.99 31.13
N ILE A 4 -4.54 -24.97 30.89
CA ILE A 4 -4.06 -23.65 30.47
C ILE A 4 -3.26 -23.06 31.64
N PRO A 5 -2.01 -22.61 31.44
CA PRO A 5 -1.23 -21.98 32.50
C PRO A 5 -2.00 -20.77 33.06
N SER A 6 -2.13 -20.70 34.39
CA SER A 6 -2.81 -19.63 35.12
C SER A 6 -2.03 -18.32 35.17
N GLU A 7 -1.07 -18.12 34.26
CA GLU A 7 -0.32 -16.88 34.18
C GLU A 7 -1.25 -15.80 33.63
N ILE A 8 -1.53 -14.80 34.46
CA ILE A 8 -2.15 -13.55 34.05
C ILE A 8 -1.30 -13.03 32.87
N PRO A 9 -1.86 -12.77 31.68
CA PRO A 9 -1.08 -12.27 30.56
C PRO A 9 -0.28 -11.05 31.03
N ARG A 10 1.05 -11.06 30.84
CA ARG A 10 1.87 -9.88 31.10
C ARG A 10 1.19 -8.70 30.43
N GLU A 11 0.90 -7.64 31.19
CA GLU A 11 0.35 -6.42 30.62
C GLU A 11 1.27 -5.96 29.50
N VAL A 12 0.76 -6.00 28.27
CA VAL A 12 1.48 -5.52 27.09
C VAL A 12 1.31 -4.02 27.08
N ASP A 13 2.42 -3.29 27.14
CA ASP A 13 2.40 -1.85 26.95
C ASP A 13 1.93 -1.52 25.53
N ILE A 14 0.74 -0.91 25.42
CA ILE A 14 0.08 -0.57 24.16
C ILE A 14 0.86 0.53 23.41
N SER A 15 1.65 1.33 24.12
CA SER A 15 2.42 2.43 23.53
C SER A 15 3.40 1.95 22.45
N ILE A 16 3.86 0.69 22.55
CA ILE A 16 4.76 0.08 21.55
C ILE A 16 4.16 0.07 20.15
N ALA A 17 2.84 0.01 20.02
CA ALA A 17 2.15 0.02 18.73
C ALA A 17 2.11 1.41 18.08
N LEU A 18 2.48 2.46 18.82
CA LEU A 18 2.43 3.88 18.42
C LEU A 18 3.81 4.52 18.30
N THR A 19 4.87 3.79 18.65
CA THR A 19 6.25 4.23 18.45
C THR A 19 6.77 3.74 17.11
N ALA A 20 7.54 4.57 16.42
CA ALA A 20 8.19 4.19 15.17
C ALA A 20 9.16 3.02 15.37
N CYS A 21 9.26 2.12 14.38
CA CYS A 21 9.93 0.83 14.56
C CYS A 21 11.45 0.97 14.74
N ASP A 22 12.12 1.90 14.04
CA ASP A 22 13.59 2.06 14.10
C ASP A 22 14.06 3.48 13.72
N LEU A 23 13.65 4.50 14.47
CA LEU A 23 14.07 5.89 14.23
C LEU A 23 15.60 6.09 14.14
N PRO A 24 16.45 5.44 14.95
CA PRO A 24 17.90 5.61 14.85
C PRO A 24 18.48 5.27 13.46
N SER A 25 17.87 4.31 12.74
CA SER A 25 18.34 3.88 11.42
C SER A 25 17.99 4.84 10.27
N VAL A 26 17.06 5.77 10.46
CA VAL A 26 16.52 6.66 9.41
C VAL A 26 17.63 7.39 8.65
N ASN A 27 18.58 7.97 9.39
CA ASN A 27 19.70 8.70 8.81
C ASN A 27 20.59 7.80 7.94
N GLN A 28 20.78 6.54 8.33
CA GLN A 28 21.58 5.60 7.56
C GLN A 28 20.88 5.23 6.25
N HIS A 29 19.57 4.95 6.30
CA HIS A 29 18.81 4.64 5.09
C HIS A 29 18.74 5.82 4.11
N MET A 30 18.58 7.05 4.60
CA MET A 30 18.64 8.26 3.76
C MET A 30 19.99 8.43 3.08
N LYS A 31 21.10 8.20 3.79
CA LYS A 31 22.46 8.23 3.20
C LYS A 31 22.62 7.16 2.12
N ASN A 32 22.15 5.93 2.37
CA ASN A 32 22.23 4.86 1.37
C ASN A 32 21.47 5.21 0.09
N ILE A 33 20.28 5.82 0.21
CA ILE A 33 19.50 6.30 -0.93
C ILE A 33 20.26 7.38 -1.69
N ALA A 34 20.78 8.40 -0.99
CA ALA A 34 21.54 9.49 -1.59
C ALA A 34 22.76 9.00 -2.37
N ASN A 35 23.53 8.07 -1.79
CA ASN A 35 24.74 7.51 -2.39
C ASN A 35 24.50 6.70 -3.67
N LEU A 36 23.28 6.20 -3.89
CA LEU A 36 22.93 5.38 -5.05
C LEU A 36 22.35 6.20 -6.23
N THR A 37 22.03 7.48 -6.03
CA THR A 37 21.31 8.31 -7.00
C THR A 37 21.98 8.38 -8.38
N SER A 38 23.30 8.66 -8.44
CA SER A 38 24.05 8.77 -9.70
C SER A 38 24.06 7.45 -10.49
N ALA A 39 24.38 6.33 -9.84
CA ALA A 39 24.40 5.02 -10.49
C ALA A 39 23.01 4.60 -11.00
N VAL A 40 21.95 4.96 -10.27
CA VAL A 40 20.56 4.74 -10.74
C VAL A 40 20.24 5.61 -11.95
N ALA A 41 20.66 6.87 -11.97
CA ALA A 41 20.48 7.76 -13.12
C ALA A 41 21.20 7.27 -14.38
N GLU A 42 22.33 6.57 -14.21
CA GLU A 42 23.10 5.91 -15.27
C GLU A 42 22.51 4.56 -15.71
N GLY A 43 21.38 4.13 -15.12
CA GLY A 43 20.68 2.90 -15.51
C GLY A 43 21.20 1.62 -14.84
N ASN A 44 21.99 1.72 -13.77
CA ASN A 44 22.49 0.54 -13.06
C ASN A 44 21.37 -0.20 -12.31
N ALA A 45 20.99 -1.38 -12.80
CA ALA A 45 19.89 -2.18 -12.25
C ALA A 45 20.13 -2.66 -10.82
N THR A 46 21.37 -3.01 -10.46
CA THR A 46 21.73 -3.43 -9.11
C THR A 46 21.63 -2.27 -8.13
N ALA A 47 22.14 -1.09 -8.51
CA ALA A 47 22.01 0.12 -7.71
C ALA A 47 20.53 0.48 -7.48
N ARG A 48 19.68 0.32 -8.51
CA ARG A 48 18.22 0.54 -8.41
C ARG A 48 17.57 -0.39 -7.38
N LEU A 49 17.94 -1.68 -7.38
CA LEU A 49 17.41 -2.64 -6.41
C LEU A 49 17.88 -2.35 -4.99
N SER A 50 19.15 -1.99 -4.79
CA SER A 50 19.69 -1.59 -3.49
C SER A 50 19.05 -0.30 -2.95
N MET A 51 18.76 0.66 -3.83
CA MET A 51 18.07 1.90 -3.48
C MET A 51 16.62 1.61 -3.07
N LEU A 52 15.94 0.74 -3.81
CA LEU A 52 14.59 0.28 -3.47
C LEU A 52 14.53 -0.46 -2.13
N GLN A 53 15.52 -1.30 -1.82
CA GLN A 53 15.64 -1.94 -0.51
C GLN A 53 15.81 -0.90 0.59
N SER A 54 16.70 0.08 0.41
CA SER A 54 16.93 1.15 1.40
C SER A 54 15.68 2.00 1.61
N ALA A 55 14.91 2.29 0.56
CA ALA A 55 13.64 3.01 0.66
C ALA A 55 12.57 2.23 1.45
N ARG A 56 12.49 0.90 1.27
CA ARG A 56 11.58 0.04 2.06
C ARG A 56 11.98 -0.02 3.53
N LEU A 57 13.28 -0.10 3.82
CA LEU A 57 13.79 -0.07 5.19
C LEU A 57 13.55 1.30 5.86
N LEU A 58 13.73 2.39 5.12
CA LEU A 58 13.38 3.74 5.60
C LEU A 58 11.90 3.84 5.96
N MET A 59 11.01 3.36 5.09
CA MET A 59 9.56 3.32 5.37
C MET A 59 9.27 2.52 6.64
N HIS A 60 9.86 1.33 6.77
CA HIS A 60 9.67 0.51 7.97
C HIS A 60 10.18 1.18 9.24
N ALA A 61 11.36 1.82 9.19
CA ALA A 61 11.94 2.54 10.31
C ALA A 61 11.05 3.68 10.83
N LEU A 62 10.34 4.35 9.92
CA LEU A 62 9.45 5.48 10.23
C LEU A 62 8.05 5.05 10.67
N GLU A 63 7.54 3.95 10.13
CA GLU A 63 6.21 3.44 10.47
C GLU A 63 6.15 2.96 11.92
N THR A 64 4.98 3.13 12.52
CA THR A 64 4.58 2.45 13.74
C THR A 64 4.05 1.05 13.43
N PRO A 65 4.10 0.09 14.38
CA PRO A 65 3.48 -1.22 14.18
C PRO A 65 2.00 -1.15 13.81
N ARG A 66 1.25 -0.16 14.35
CA ARG A 66 -0.15 0.05 13.98
C ARG A 66 -0.32 0.44 12.52
N GLU A 67 0.50 1.34 12.01
CA GLU A 67 0.46 1.75 10.60
C GLU A 67 0.85 0.60 9.67
N THR A 68 1.90 -0.16 10.02
CA THR A 68 2.29 -1.37 9.30
C THR A 68 1.15 -2.38 9.27
N MET A 69 0.44 -2.58 10.39
CA MET A 69 -0.74 -3.46 10.46
C MET A 69 -1.86 -2.97 9.53
N ILE A 70 -2.24 -1.69 9.57
CA ILE A 70 -3.29 -1.13 8.69
C ILE A 70 -2.92 -1.33 7.22
N LYS A 71 -1.65 -1.11 6.86
CA LYS A 71 -1.15 -1.34 5.50
C LYS A 71 -1.35 -2.80 5.05
N HIS A 72 -0.97 -3.78 5.87
CA HIS A 72 -1.04 -5.20 5.49
C HIS A 72 -2.42 -5.83 5.64
N CYS A 73 -3.21 -5.40 6.62
CA CYS A 73 -4.51 -6.00 6.88
C CYS A 73 -5.63 -5.35 6.08
N TRP A 74 -5.53 -4.06 5.76
CA TRP A 74 -6.62 -3.32 5.11
C TRP A 74 -6.22 -2.85 3.71
N ALA A 75 -5.17 -2.03 3.60
CA ALA A 75 -4.85 -1.37 2.35
C ALA A 75 -4.41 -2.36 1.26
N GLN A 76 -3.47 -3.26 1.58
CA GLN A 76 -2.93 -4.21 0.62
C GLN A 76 -3.98 -5.24 0.15
N PRO A 77 -4.78 -5.89 1.03
CA PRO A 77 -5.86 -6.78 0.59
C PRO A 77 -6.93 -6.05 -0.21
N ALA A 78 -7.34 -4.85 0.19
CA ALA A 78 -8.31 -4.06 -0.57
C ALA A 78 -7.79 -3.73 -1.98
N ALA A 79 -6.51 -3.36 -2.11
CA ALA A 79 -5.88 -3.12 -3.40
C ALA A 79 -5.83 -4.40 -4.26
N PHE A 80 -5.49 -5.55 -3.67
CA PHE A 80 -5.51 -6.83 -4.40
C PHE A 80 -6.90 -7.21 -4.88
N THR A 81 -7.93 -7.05 -4.04
CA THR A 81 -9.32 -7.28 -4.45
C THR A 81 -9.73 -6.34 -5.57
N ALA A 82 -9.43 -5.05 -5.47
CA ALA A 82 -9.75 -4.07 -6.50
C ALA A 82 -9.04 -4.35 -7.84
N LEU A 83 -7.76 -4.75 -7.79
CA LEU A 83 -7.00 -5.14 -8.98
C LEU A 83 -7.55 -6.41 -9.62
N THR A 84 -7.86 -7.42 -8.82
CA THR A 84 -8.44 -8.69 -9.32
C THR A 84 -9.79 -8.42 -9.98
N TYR A 85 -10.65 -7.66 -9.30
CA TYR A 85 -11.93 -7.22 -9.84
C TYR A 85 -11.75 -6.44 -11.15
N ALA A 86 -10.85 -5.47 -11.22
CA ALA A 86 -10.57 -4.71 -12.43
C ALA A 86 -10.06 -5.57 -13.61
N VAL A 87 -9.28 -6.62 -13.33
CA VAL A 87 -8.85 -7.59 -14.34
C VAL A 87 -10.04 -8.40 -14.84
N ASP A 88 -10.84 -8.96 -13.95
CA ASP A 88 -12.00 -9.80 -14.29
C ASP A 88 -13.07 -9.01 -15.06
N LEU A 89 -13.21 -7.72 -14.74
CA LEU A 89 -14.05 -6.77 -15.48
C LEU A 89 -13.55 -6.47 -16.90
N GLY A 90 -12.29 -6.74 -17.21
CA GLY A 90 -11.65 -6.24 -18.43
C GLY A 90 -11.45 -4.72 -18.45
N LEU A 91 -11.42 -4.08 -17.28
CA LEU A 91 -11.32 -2.62 -17.12
C LEU A 91 -10.07 -2.08 -17.83
N PHE A 92 -8.91 -2.71 -17.62
CA PHE A 92 -7.65 -2.28 -18.20
C PHE A 92 -7.64 -2.34 -19.74
N ALA A 93 -8.28 -3.35 -20.33
CA ALA A 93 -8.41 -3.47 -21.79
C ALA A 93 -9.31 -2.39 -22.39
N ARG A 94 -10.34 -1.94 -21.66
CA ARG A 94 -11.18 -0.80 -22.08
C ARG A 94 -10.45 0.52 -21.95
N LEU A 95 -9.73 0.73 -20.84
CA LEU A 95 -8.95 1.94 -20.62
C LEU A 95 -7.82 2.07 -21.65
N SER A 96 -7.16 0.98 -22.04
CA SER A 96 -6.08 1.03 -23.03
C SER A 96 -6.54 1.45 -24.43
N GLN A 97 -7.81 1.24 -24.78
CA GLN A 97 -8.38 1.65 -26.07
C GLN A 97 -8.66 3.16 -26.13
N ARG A 98 -8.68 3.87 -25.00
CA ARG A 98 -9.07 5.27 -24.91
C ARG A 98 -8.03 6.07 -24.15
N GLN A 99 -7.27 6.91 -24.84
CA GLN A 99 -6.24 7.77 -24.23
C GLN A 99 -6.81 9.02 -23.51
N LYS A 100 -8.08 9.01 -23.11
CA LYS A 100 -8.75 10.14 -22.44
C LYS A 100 -9.43 9.68 -21.15
N SER A 101 -9.51 10.60 -20.18
CA SER A 101 -10.27 10.38 -18.94
C SER A 101 -11.71 9.96 -19.26
N GLN A 102 -12.26 9.04 -18.46
CA GLN A 102 -13.61 8.51 -18.60
C GLN A 102 -14.37 8.72 -17.31
N ASP A 103 -15.67 9.01 -17.43
CA ASP A 103 -16.55 9.00 -16.26
C ASP A 103 -16.71 7.56 -15.74
N VAL A 104 -16.64 7.41 -14.42
CA VAL A 104 -16.70 6.08 -13.78
C VAL A 104 -18.07 5.43 -13.98
N SER A 105 -19.14 6.22 -14.01
CA SER A 105 -20.50 5.73 -14.22
C SER A 105 -20.67 5.19 -15.63
N ASP A 106 -20.22 5.95 -16.63
CA ASP A 106 -20.26 5.51 -18.04
C ASP A 106 -19.42 4.25 -18.26
N LEU A 107 -18.25 4.18 -17.61
CA LEU A 107 -17.35 3.03 -17.69
C LEU A 107 -17.99 1.78 -17.06
N ALA A 108 -18.61 1.92 -15.89
CA ALA A 108 -19.31 0.83 -15.22
C ALA A 108 -20.49 0.32 -16.05
N LEU A 109 -21.33 1.23 -16.57
CA LEU A 109 -22.44 0.88 -17.43
C LEU A 109 -21.98 0.16 -18.70
N THR A 110 -20.90 0.64 -19.32
CA THR A 110 -20.30 0.01 -20.52
C THR A 110 -19.77 -1.39 -20.24
N LEU A 111 -19.26 -1.62 -19.01
CA LEU A 111 -18.78 -2.92 -18.57
C LEU A 111 -19.91 -3.83 -18.06
N GLY A 112 -21.13 -3.31 -17.88
CA GLY A 112 -22.28 -4.06 -17.37
C GLY A 112 -22.32 -4.21 -15.85
N HIS A 113 -21.67 -3.32 -15.12
CA HIS A 113 -21.59 -3.33 -13.66
C HIS A 113 -22.26 -2.09 -13.05
N ASP A 114 -22.68 -2.23 -11.79
CA ASP A 114 -23.17 -1.09 -11.00
C ASP A 114 -22.05 -0.05 -10.83
N PRO A 115 -22.27 1.23 -11.17
CA PRO A 115 -21.34 2.33 -10.93
C PRO A 115 -20.76 2.37 -9.51
N ALA A 116 -21.53 2.01 -8.49
CA ALA A 116 -21.09 1.98 -7.10
C ALA A 116 -20.01 0.94 -6.80
N LEU A 117 -19.80 -0.04 -7.70
CA LEU A 117 -18.76 -1.06 -7.56
C LEU A 117 -17.41 -0.64 -8.18
N LEU A 118 -17.41 0.36 -9.07
CA LEU A 118 -16.21 0.86 -9.76
C LEU A 118 -15.71 2.20 -9.21
N GLY A 119 -16.61 2.99 -8.63
CA GLY A 119 -16.27 4.24 -7.97
C GLY A 119 -17.00 4.39 -6.66
N VAL A 120 -16.61 5.41 -5.91
CA VAL A 120 -17.45 5.86 -4.80
C VAL A 120 -18.73 6.39 -5.45
N SER A 121 -19.89 5.88 -5.02
CA SER A 121 -21.18 6.49 -5.32
C SER A 121 -21.07 7.97 -4.96
N SER A 122 -20.85 8.82 -5.96
CA SER A 122 -21.11 10.24 -5.81
C SER A 122 -22.62 10.32 -5.85
N PRO A 123 -23.30 10.63 -4.72
CA PRO A 123 -24.71 10.95 -4.81
C PRO A 123 -24.77 12.16 -5.74
N ALA A 124 -25.45 11.99 -6.88
CA ALA A 124 -25.69 13.04 -7.84
C ALA A 124 -26.08 14.33 -7.11
N GLY A 125 -25.18 15.30 -7.09
CA GLY A 125 -25.36 16.62 -6.48
C GLY A 125 -25.57 16.62 -4.97
N ARG A 126 -24.57 17.09 -4.20
CA ARG A 126 -24.77 17.98 -3.05
C ARG A 126 -23.44 18.59 -2.58
N TYR A 127 -23.36 19.90 -2.85
CA TYR A 127 -22.48 20.99 -2.39
C TYR A 127 -21.00 20.94 -2.76
#